data_AF-A0A2N2LW44-F1
#
_entry.id   AF-A0A2N2LW44-F1
#
_cell.length_a   1.000
_cell.length_b   1.000
_cell.length_c   1.000
_cell.angle_alpha   90.00
_cell.angle_beta   90.00
_cell.angle_gamma   90.00
#
_symmetry.space_group_name_H-M   'P 1'
#
loop_
_entity.id
_entity.type
_entity.pdbx_description
1 polymer ?
#
loop_
_entity_poly.entity_id
_entity_poly.type
_entity_poly.pdbx_seq_one_letter_code
_entity_poly.pdbx_strand_id
1 'polypeptide(L)'
;MDEKETPHKTEQNGNTFTIYHRDGTTTEAKNPFAAMQATYQALANDPQAMPELSDESRERILAEIARDREKKIKEMLLAAENTDQKPFYPPALNRHERRKQAALARKVNKK
;
A
#
# COMPACT_ATOMS: atom_id res chain seq x y z
N MET A 1 -6.98 33.74 8.84
CA MET A 1 -6.22 33.08 7.75
C MET A 1 -5.88 31.71 8.28
N ASP A 2 -6.51 30.70 7.70
CA ASP A 2 -6.58 29.32 8.20
C ASP A 2 -5.21 28.62 8.19
N GLU A 3 -4.78 28.14 9.36
CA GLU A 3 -3.64 27.25 9.50
C GLU A 3 -4.05 25.85 9.04
N LYS A 4 -3.81 25.54 7.76
CA LYS A 4 -3.90 24.16 7.28
C LYS A 4 -2.63 23.42 7.68
N GLU A 5 -2.72 22.64 8.75
CA GLU A 5 -1.76 21.59 9.09
C GLU A 5 -1.57 20.67 7.88
N THR A 6 -0.37 20.67 7.30
CA THR A 6 0.01 19.74 6.24
C THR A 6 0.78 18.59 6.88
N PRO A 7 0.41 17.31 6.61
CA PRO A 7 1.03 16.18 7.27
C PRO A 7 2.48 16.02 6.81
N HIS A 8 3.41 16.05 7.77
CA HIS A 8 4.82 15.79 7.54
C HIS A 8 5.03 14.33 7.14
N LYS A 9 5.69 14.12 6.00
CA LYS A 9 6.01 12.80 5.46
C LYS A 9 7.09 12.14 6.31
N THR A 10 6.71 11.18 7.15
CA THR A 10 7.65 10.33 7.90
C THR A 10 8.03 9.14 7.02
N GLU A 11 9.32 9.02 6.66
CA GLU A 11 9.84 7.79 6.07
C GLU A 11 10.29 6.89 7.21
N GLN A 12 9.59 5.75 7.35
CA GLN A 12 9.83 4.79 8.43
C GLN A 12 10.75 3.69 7.90
N ASN A 13 12.05 3.80 8.21
CA ASN A 13 12.95 2.65 8.15
C ASN A 13 12.69 1.85 9.42
N GLY A 14 12.46 0.54 9.35
CA GLY A 14 11.80 -0.26 10.40
C GLY A 14 12.32 -0.15 11.86
N ASN A 15 13.42 0.54 12.13
CA ASN A 15 13.93 0.80 13.47
C ASN A 15 14.27 2.28 13.79
N THR A 16 14.21 3.18 12.80
CA THR A 16 14.51 4.61 12.96
C THR A 16 13.53 5.48 12.17
N PHE A 17 13.15 6.62 12.72
CA PHE A 17 12.37 7.63 12.02
C PHE A 17 13.18 8.92 11.93
N THR A 18 13.13 9.53 10.75
CA THR A 18 13.79 10.81 10.49
C THR A 18 12.84 11.95 10.82
N ILE A 19 13.26 12.81 11.74
CA ILE A 19 12.57 14.05 12.08
C ILE A 19 13.18 15.16 11.21
N TYR A 20 12.35 15.79 10.39
CA TYR A 20 12.72 16.94 9.56
C TYR A 20 12.35 18.23 10.30
N HIS A 21 13.35 19.02 10.65
CA HIS A 21 13.14 20.29 11.35
C HIS A 21 12.98 21.45 10.36
N ARG A 22 12.36 22.54 10.82
CA ARG A 22 12.10 23.74 10.00
C ARG A 22 13.37 24.49 9.59
N ASP A 23 14.46 24.31 10.34
CA ASP A 23 15.78 24.88 10.07
C ASP A 23 16.56 24.11 8.99
N GLY A 24 15.97 23.06 8.40
CA GLY A 24 16.60 22.22 7.39
C GLY A 24 17.48 21.13 7.97
N THR A 25 17.60 21.03 9.30
CA THR A 25 18.31 19.92 9.94
C THR A 25 17.45 18.66 9.99
N THR A 26 18.11 17.51 10.07
CA THR A 26 17.45 16.21 10.24
C THR A 26 18.00 15.53 11.48
N THR A 27 17.13 14.84 12.20
CA THR A 27 17.52 14.02 13.35
C THR A 27 16.98 12.62 13.17
N GLU A 28 17.86 11.63 13.26
CA GLU A 28 17.46 10.23 13.32
C GLU A 28 17.11 9.86 14.76
N ALA A 29 15.89 9.40 14.99
CA ALA A 29 15.43 8.90 16.27
C ALA A 29 15.15 7.40 16.19
N LYS A 30 15.48 6.66 17.26
CA LYS A 30 15.12 5.24 17.36
C LYS A 30 13.63 5.09 17.60
N ASN A 31 13.01 4.10 16.95
CA ASN A 31 11.61 3.78 17.16
C ASN A 31 11.39 3.28 18.60
N PRO A 32 10.68 4.03 19.47
CA PRO A 32 10.44 3.59 20.84
C PRO A 32 9.54 2.35 20.90
N PHE A 33 8.76 2.09 19.86
CA PHE A 33 7.84 0.95 19.77
C PHE A 33 8.47 -0.29 19.13
N ALA A 34 9.75 -0.25 18.76
CA ALA A 34 10.42 -1.37 18.08
C ALA A 34 10.35 -2.68 18.89
N ALA A 35 10.49 -2.60 20.21
CA ALA A 35 10.40 -3.77 21.10
C ALA A 35 8.98 -4.37 21.08
N MET A 36 7.95 -3.53 21.15
CA MET A 36 6.55 -3.96 21.05
C MET A 36 6.26 -4.54 19.67
N GLN A 37 6.75 -3.92 18.61
CA GLN A 37 6.58 -4.45 17.26
C GLN A 37 7.23 -5.84 17.10
N ALA A 38 8.38 -6.06 17.75
CA ALA A 38 9.04 -7.36 17.77
C ALA A 38 8.22 -8.43 18.51
N THR A 39 7.55 -8.10 19.63
CA THR A 39 6.68 -9.05 20.34
C THR A 39 5.46 -9.44 19.50
N TYR A 40 4.81 -8.45 18.87
CA TYR A 40 3.69 -8.71 17.96
C TYR A 40 4.12 -9.56 16.76
N GLN A 41 5.29 -9.30 16.17
CA GLN A 41 5.83 -10.10 15.07
C GLN A 41 6.16 -11.53 15.49
N ALA A 42 6.76 -11.72 16.67
CA ALA A 42 7.07 -13.04 17.20
C ALA A 42 5.80 -13.87 17.38
N LEU A 43 4.78 -13.31 18.05
CA LEU A 43 3.49 -13.97 18.26
C LEU A 43 2.69 -14.19 16.97
N ALA A 44 2.85 -13.32 15.98
CA ALA A 44 2.22 -13.48 14.68
C ALA A 44 2.79 -14.65 13.86
N ASN A 45 4.05 -15.02 14.11
CA ASN A 45 4.75 -16.15 13.47
C ASN A 45 4.54 -17.44 14.26
N ASP A 46 4.71 -17.38 15.58
CA ASP A 46 4.50 -18.50 16.49
C ASP A 46 3.71 -18.01 17.72
N PRO A 47 2.46 -18.48 17.91
CA PRO A 47 1.64 -18.12 19.07
C PRO A 47 2.29 -18.40 20.43
N GLN A 48 3.26 -19.32 20.50
CA GLN A 48 3.95 -19.71 21.73
C GLN A 48 5.35 -19.09 21.88
N ALA A 49 5.77 -18.20 20.97
CA ALA A 49 7.11 -17.61 20.97
C ALA A 49 7.48 -16.89 22.28
N MET A 50 6.49 -16.42 23.03
CA MET A 50 6.68 -15.72 24.32
C MET A 50 5.97 -16.48 25.45
N PRO A 51 6.63 -17.50 26.03
CA PRO A 51 6.08 -18.27 27.16
C PRO A 51 5.96 -17.42 28.43
N GLU A 52 6.77 -16.36 28.56
CA GLU A 52 6.76 -15.41 29.68
C GLU A 52 5.46 -14.57 29.78
N LEU A 53 4.69 -14.48 28.69
CA LEU A 53 3.40 -13.78 28.70
C LEU A 53 2.34 -14.63 29.40
N SER A 54 1.48 -13.98 30.18
CA SER A 54 0.27 -14.63 30.68
C SER A 54 -0.64 -15.03 29.52
N ASP A 55 -1.39 -16.12 29.70
CA ASP A 55 -2.30 -16.63 28.68
C ASP A 55 -3.33 -15.57 28.25
N GLU A 56 -3.87 -14.82 29.22
CA GLU A 56 -4.79 -13.70 28.94
C GLU A 56 -4.15 -12.62 28.05
N SER A 57 -2.90 -12.26 28.31
CA SER A 57 -2.19 -11.23 27.52
C SER A 57 -1.89 -11.74 26.12
N ARG A 58 -1.45 -13.00 26.01
CA ARG A 58 -1.19 -13.67 24.74
C ARG A 58 -2.45 -13.73 23.88
N GLU A 59 -3.58 -14.16 24.45
CA GLU A 59 -4.87 -14.23 23.76
C GLU A 59 -5.32 -12.86 23.25
N ARG A 60 -5.20 -11.80 24.08
CA ARG A 60 -5.55 -10.44 23.67
C ARG A 60 -4.70 -9.95 22.49
N ILE A 61 -3.38 -10.17 22.53
CA ILE A 61 -2.46 -9.77 21.45
C ILE A 61 -2.76 -10.57 20.18
N LEU A 62 -2.99 -11.89 20.28
CA LEU A 62 -3.34 -12.72 19.12
C LEU A 62 -4.68 -12.30 18.49
N ALA A 63 -5.67 -11.95 19.31
CA ALA A 63 -6.96 -11.45 18.84
C ALA A 63 -6.85 -10.08 18.15
N GLU A 64 -5.90 -9.23 18.58
CA GLU A 64 -5.58 -7.97 17.90
C GLU A 64 -4.89 -8.22 16.55
N ILE A 65 -3.88 -9.09 16.51
CA ILE A 65 -3.20 -9.50 15.28
C ILE A 65 -4.20 -10.07 14.25
N ALA A 66 -5.16 -10.89 14.69
CA ALA A 66 -6.18 -11.45 13.83
C ALA A 66 -7.08 -10.36 13.22
N ARG A 67 -7.56 -9.41 14.03
CA ARG A 67 -8.39 -8.29 13.57
C ARG A 67 -7.66 -7.40 12.57
N ASP A 68 -6.37 -7.12 12.80
CA ASP A 68 -5.57 -6.33 11.87
C ASP A 68 -5.36 -7.04 10.53
N ARG A 69 -5.17 -8.36 10.53
CA ARG A 69 -5.10 -9.17 9.31
C ARG A 69 -6.40 -9.12 8.53
N GLU A 70 -7.54 -9.29 9.19
CA GLU A 70 -8.86 -9.20 8.55
C GLU A 70 -9.09 -7.84 7.92
N LYS A 71 -8.76 -6.76 8.63
CA LYS A 71 -8.86 -5.39 8.13
C LYS A 71 -8.02 -5.19 6.87
N LYS A 72 -6.76 -5.65 6.89
CA LYS A 72 -5.85 -5.54 5.74
C LYS A 72 -6.35 -6.33 4.53
N ILE A 73 -6.88 -7.54 4.74
CA ILE A 73 -7.48 -8.34 3.68
C ILE A 73 -8.69 -7.61 3.08
N LYS A 74 -9.56 -7.03 3.91
CA LYS A 74 -10.72 -6.27 3.45
C LYS A 74 -10.33 -5.02 2.65
N GLU A 75 -9.31 -4.30 3.09
CA GLU A 75 -8.76 -3.16 2.35
C GLU A 75 -8.16 -3.58 1.01
N MET A 76 -7.44 -4.71 0.95
CA MET A 76 -6.90 -5.25 -0.29
C MET A 76 -7.99 -5.68 -1.28
N LEU A 77 -9.06 -6.31 -0.78
CA LEU A 77 -10.21 -6.69 -1.61
C LEU A 77 -10.91 -5.45 -2.17
N LEU A 78 -11.15 -4.43 -1.34
CA LEU A 78 -11.74 -3.17 -1.78
C LEU A 78 -10.83 -2.45 -2.81
N ALA A 79 -9.52 -2.48 -2.61
CA ALA A 79 -8.57 -1.92 -3.57
C ALA A 79 -8.60 -2.70 -4.90
N ALA A 80 -8.72 -4.03 -4.85
CA ALA A 80 -8.83 -4.87 -6.04
C ALA A 80 -10.14 -4.60 -6.83
N GLU A 81 -11.27 -4.46 -6.14
CA GLU A 81 -12.55 -4.08 -6.77
C GLU A 81 -12.48 -2.69 -7.43
N ASN A 82 -11.76 -1.74 -6.83
CA ASN A 82 -11.57 -0.41 -7.43
C ASN A 82 -10.54 -0.38 -8.57
N THR A 83 -9.82 -1.47 -8.82
CA THR A 83 -8.93 -1.63 -9.98
C THR A 83 -9.62 -2.23 -11.21
N ASP A 84 -10.95 -2.27 -11.22
CA ASP A 84 -11.74 -2.60 -12.40
C ASP A 84 -11.48 -1.61 -13.56
N GLN A 85 -10.51 -2.00 -14.37
CA GLN A 85 -10.44 -1.90 -15.82
C GLN A 85 -11.22 -0.72 -16.41
N LYS A 86 -10.49 0.36 -16.73
CA LYS A 86 -10.92 1.19 -17.86
C LYS A 86 -11.12 0.25 -19.06
N PRO A 87 -12.31 0.16 -19.68
CA PRO A 87 -12.47 -0.61 -20.90
C PRO A 87 -11.39 -0.18 -21.89
N PHE A 88 -10.63 -1.14 -22.40
CA PHE A 88 -9.64 -0.92 -23.44
C PHE A 88 -10.38 -0.53 -24.73
N TYR A 89 -10.76 0.74 -24.84
CA TYR A 89 -11.15 1.29 -26.12
C TYR A 89 -9.85 1.54 -26.89
N PRO A 90 -9.66 0.89 -28.06
CA PRO A 90 -8.56 1.29 -28.92
C PRO A 90 -8.71 2.80 -29.19
N PRO A 91 -7.62 3.59 -29.11
CA PRO A 91 -7.69 5.01 -29.39
C PRO A 91 -8.35 5.22 -30.75
N ALA A 92 -9.36 6.08 -30.80
CA ALA A 92 -10.10 6.34 -32.03
C ALA A 92 -9.12 6.76 -33.12
N LEU A 93 -9.03 5.95 -34.19
CA LEU A 93 -8.08 6.18 -35.28
C LEU A 93 -8.27 7.58 -35.87
N ASN A 94 -7.17 8.32 -35.96
CA ASN A 94 -7.22 9.66 -36.52
C ASN A 94 -7.58 9.59 -38.02
N ARG A 95 -8.09 10.68 -38.61
CA ARG A 95 -8.59 10.72 -40.01
C ARG A 95 -7.56 10.17 -41.01
N HIS A 96 -6.27 10.44 -40.78
CA HIS A 96 -5.19 9.95 -41.63
C HIS A 96 -5.01 8.42 -41.55
N GLU A 97 -5.14 7.84 -40.35
CA GLU A 97 -5.03 6.40 -40.12
C GLU A 97 -6.24 5.64 -40.67
N ARG A 98 -7.45 6.21 -40.53
CA ARG A 98 -8.66 5.69 -41.18
C ARG A 98 -8.52 5.66 -42.70
N ARG A 99 -7.90 6.69 -43.29
CA ARG A 99 -7.62 6.72 -44.74
C ARG A 99 -6.60 5.65 -45.15
N LYS A 100 -5.52 5.44 -44.37
CA LYS A 100 -4.53 4.39 -44.63
C LYS A 100 -5.14 2.99 -44.53
N GLN A 101 -5.94 2.70 -43.51
CA GLN A 101 -6.64 1.43 -43.40
C GLN A 101 -7.62 1.19 -44.55
N ALA A 102 -8.42 2.20 -44.93
CA ALA A 102 -9.33 2.07 -46.06
C ALA A 102 -8.58 1.82 -47.39
N ALA A 103 -7.42 2.45 -47.58
CA ALA A 103 -6.58 2.23 -48.76
C ALA A 103 -5.98 0.81 -48.77
N LEU A 104 -5.54 0.30 -47.61
CA LEU A 104 -5.06 -1.08 -47.46
C LEU A 104 -6.18 -2.10 -47.73
N ALA A 105 -7.38 -1.90 -47.17
CA ALA A 105 -8.53 -2.77 -47.41
C ALA A 105 -8.92 -2.83 -48.91
N ARG A 106 -8.87 -1.70 -49.60
CA ARG A 106 -9.09 -1.64 -51.07
C ARG A 106 -8.00 -2.36 -51.87
N LYS A 107 -6.77 -2.43 -51.34
CA LYS A 107 -5.65 -3.14 -51.98
C LYS A 107 -5.72 -4.65 -51.75
N VAL A 108 -6.31 -5.09 -50.63
CA VAL A 108 -6.52 -6.52 -50.31
C VAL A 108 -7.66 -7.12 -51.12
N ASN A 109 -8.77 -6.39 -51.34
CA ASN A 109 -9.92 -6.85 -52.14
C ASN A 109 -9.72 -6.83 -53.67
N LYS A 110 -8.48 -6.69 -54.14
CA LYS A 110 -8.12 -6.64 -55.57
C LYS A 110 -7.34 -7.88 -56.04
N LYS A 111 -7.45 -8.99 -55.31
CA LYS A 111 -7.04 -10.33 -55.75
C LYS A 111 -8.27 -11.17 -56.07
#